data_AF-A0A965YHM2-F1
#
_entry.id   AF-A0A965YHM2-F1
#
_cell.length_a   1.000
_cell.length_b   1.000
_cell.length_c   1.000
_cell.angle_alpha   90.00
_cell.angle_beta   90.00
_cell.angle_gamma   90.00
#
_symmetry.space_group_name_H-M   'P 1'
#
loop_
_entity.id
_entity.type
_entity.pdbx_description
1 polymer ?
#
loop_
_entity_poly.entity_id
_entity_poly.type
_entity_poly.pdbx_seq_one_letter_code
_entity_poly.pdbx_strand_id
1 'polypeptide(L)'
;QALHFPMEFTDQLTIILTALLASIGSAAVPGAGMVMLVIVLESIGFPADKLAIGLALIFAIDRPLDMLRTVVNVTGDSMVSVVVAKSMGKLK
;
A
#
# COMPACT_ATOMS: atom_id res chain seq x y z
N GLN A 1 1.67 -16.13 0.37
CA GLN A 1 1.25 -17.19 -0.59
C GLN A 1 2.40 -17.74 -1.42
N ALA A 2 3.10 -16.93 -2.24
CA ALA A 2 4.22 -17.41 -3.08
C ALA A 2 5.34 -18.15 -2.31
N LEU A 3 5.57 -17.78 -1.05
CA LEU A 3 6.58 -18.39 -0.17
C LEU A 3 6.01 -19.48 0.77
N HIS A 4 4.79 -19.96 0.50
CA HIS A 4 4.07 -20.94 1.32
C HIS A 4 3.98 -20.57 2.81
N PHE A 5 3.95 -19.26 3.11
CA PHE A 5 3.68 -18.75 4.44
C PHE A 5 2.16 -18.87 4.74
N PRO A 6 1.76 -19.58 5.81
CA PRO A 6 0.36 -19.65 6.21
C PRO A 6 -0.10 -18.27 6.64
N MET A 7 -1.29 -17.87 6.20
CA MET A 7 -1.91 -16.60 6.59
C MET A 7 -3.35 -16.90 6.97
N GLU A 8 -3.70 -16.64 8.22
CA GLU A 8 -5.06 -16.76 8.69
C GLU A 8 -5.89 -15.54 8.25
N PHE A 9 -7.21 -15.61 8.46
CA PHE A 9 -8.09 -14.49 8.16
C PHE A 9 -7.76 -13.25 9.01
N THR A 10 -7.37 -13.47 10.27
CA THR A 10 -6.95 -12.41 11.18
C THR A 10 -5.72 -11.66 10.67
N ASP A 11 -4.74 -12.37 10.09
CA ASP A 11 -3.55 -11.74 9.51
C ASP A 11 -3.90 -10.81 8.36
N GLN A 12 -4.85 -11.19 7.50
CA GLN A 12 -5.31 -10.35 6.40
C GLN A 12 -5.98 -9.06 6.89
N LEU A 13 -6.78 -9.15 7.95
CA LEU A 13 -7.35 -7.97 8.60
C LEU A 13 -6.26 -7.06 9.18
N THR A 14 -5.26 -7.63 9.86
CA THR A 14 -4.12 -6.89 10.38
C THR A 14 -3.32 -6.20 9.26
N ILE A 15 -3.09 -6.88 8.14
CA ILE A 15 -2.45 -6.30 6.94
C ILE A 15 -3.23 -5.08 6.45
N ILE A 16 -4.55 -5.20 6.29
CA ILE A 16 -5.39 -4.10 5.78
C ILE A 16 -5.32 -2.90 6.72
N LEU A 17 -5.49 -3.13 8.03
CA LEU A 17 -5.48 -2.07 9.03
C LEU A 17 -4.10 -1.39 9.14
N THR A 18 -3.03 -2.17 9.19
CA THR A 18 -1.67 -1.64 9.30
C THR A 18 -1.23 -0.92 8.04
N ALA A 19 -1.54 -1.45 6.85
CA ALA A 19 -1.27 -0.77 5.58
C ALA A 19 -2.05 0.54 5.46
N LEU A 20 -3.32 0.57 5.88
CA LEU A 20 -4.14 1.78 5.87
C LEU A 20 -3.52 2.86 6.78
N LEU A 21 -3.18 2.50 8.03
CA LEU A 21 -2.58 3.44 8.98
C LEU A 21 -1.20 3.92 8.50
N ALA A 22 -0.37 3.01 7.96
CA ALA A 22 0.93 3.35 7.40
C ALA A 22 0.82 4.27 6.17
N SER A 23 -0.22 4.11 5.35
CA SER A 23 -0.45 4.96 4.17
C SER A 23 -0.73 6.42 4.51
N ILE A 24 -1.30 6.72 5.68
CA ILE A 24 -1.54 8.10 6.13
C ILE A 24 -0.21 8.79 6.47
N GLY A 25 0.73 8.05 7.06
CA GLY A 25 2.02 8.59 7.51
C GLY A 25 3.14 8.59 6.47
N SER A 26 2.92 8.02 5.29
CA SER A 26 3.96 7.89 4.26
C SER A 26 4.01 9.13 3.37
N ALA A 27 5.19 9.77 3.26
CA ALA A 27 5.41 10.86 2.31
C ALA A 27 5.39 10.32 0.87
N ALA A 28 4.89 11.11 -0.08
CA ALA A 28 4.87 10.77 -1.50
C ALA A 28 6.27 10.81 -2.11
N VAL A 29 7.02 9.71 -1.97
CA VAL A 29 8.39 9.55 -2.48
C VAL A 29 8.44 8.31 -3.40
N PRO A 30 9.13 8.38 -4.55
CA PRO A 30 9.32 7.21 -5.41
C PRO A 30 9.96 6.04 -4.65
N GLY A 31 9.40 4.84 -4.81
CA GLY A 31 9.89 3.63 -4.12
C GLY A 31 9.47 3.48 -2.65
N ALA A 32 8.58 4.34 -2.13
CA ALA A 32 8.03 4.19 -0.78
C ALA A 32 7.24 2.87 -0.57
N GLY A 33 6.78 2.24 -1.66
CA GLY A 33 6.06 0.97 -1.62
C GLY A 33 6.86 -0.18 -0.98
N MET A 34 8.17 -0.25 -1.22
CA MET A 34 9.04 -1.28 -0.66
C MET A 34 9.19 -1.15 0.86
N VAL A 35 9.36 0.07 1.36
CA VAL A 35 9.46 0.33 2.80
C VAL A 35 8.15 0.01 3.51
N MET A 36 7.02 0.39 2.91
CA MET A 36 5.70 0.06 3.43
C MET A 36 5.46 -1.46 3.47
N LEU A 37 5.93 -2.20 2.46
CA LEU A 37 5.80 -3.65 2.44
C LEU A 37 6.52 -4.32 3.61
N VAL A 38 7.71 -3.83 3.98
CA VAL A 38 8.46 -4.34 5.14
C VAL A 38 7.66 -4.14 6.43
N ILE A 39 7.16 -2.93 6.67
CA ILE A 39 6.38 -2.59 7.88
C ILE A 39 5.14 -3.48 8.00
N VAL A 40 4.44 -3.72 6.88
CA VAL A 40 3.22 -4.53 6.85
C VAL A 40 3.52 -6.02 7.04
N LEU A 41 4.62 -6.53 6.51
CA LEU A 41 5.00 -7.93 6.71
C LEU A 41 5.50 -8.19 8.14
N GLU A 42 6.21 -7.24 8.74
CA GLU A 42 6.62 -7.31 10.14
C GLU A 42 5.42 -7.35 11.10
N SER A 43 4.32 -6.66 10.77
CA SER A 43 3.13 -6.58 11.64
C SER A 43 2.40 -7.91 11.84
N ILE A 44 2.56 -8.86 10.92
CA ILE A 44 2.02 -10.22 11.00
C ILE A 44 3.08 -11.25 11.42
N GLY A 45 4.26 -10.81 11.84
CA GLY A 45 5.36 -11.71 12.22
C GLY A 45 5.95 -12.49 11.06
N PHE A 46 6.02 -11.88 9.87
CA PHE A 46 6.61 -12.55 8.70
C PHE A 46 8.09 -12.92 8.98
N PRO A 47 8.53 -14.14 8.66
CA PRO A 47 9.88 -14.60 8.97
C PRO A 47 10.97 -13.74 8.32
N ALA A 48 11.92 -13.25 9.13
CA ALA A 48 12.99 -12.35 8.67
C ALA A 48 13.92 -12.99 7.64
N ASP A 49 14.12 -14.31 7.72
CA ASP A 49 14.89 -15.11 6.76
C ASP A 49 14.26 -15.13 5.35
N LYS A 50 12.93 -14.97 5.26
CA LYS A 50 12.17 -14.97 3.99
C LYS A 50 11.89 -13.58 3.45
N LEU A 51 12.06 -12.54 4.27
CA LEU A 51 11.71 -11.16 3.93
C LEU A 51 12.50 -10.66 2.73
N ALA A 52 13.82 -10.89 2.71
CA ALA A 52 14.68 -10.48 1.60
C ALA A 52 14.27 -11.16 0.27
N ILE A 53 13.92 -12.45 0.32
CA ILE A 53 13.46 -13.20 -0.87
C ILE A 53 12.12 -12.64 -1.35
N GLY A 54 11.19 -12.37 -0.43
CA GLY A 54 9.89 -11.77 -0.76
C GLY A 54 10.02 -10.41 -1.44
N LEU A 55 10.90 -9.54 -0.92
CA LEU A 55 11.18 -8.24 -1.53
C LEU A 55 11.82 -8.39 -2.91
N ALA A 56 12.78 -9.29 -3.07
CA ALA A 56 13.47 -9.52 -4.33
C ALA A 56 12.51 -9.97 -5.46
N LEU A 57 11.48 -10.76 -5.12
CA LEU A 57 10.44 -11.18 -6.07
C LEU A 57 9.61 -10.01 -6.62
N ILE A 58 9.42 -8.95 -5.83
CA ILE A 58 8.60 -7.79 -6.21
C ILE A 58 9.47 -6.66 -6.78
N PHE A 59 10.76 -6.62 -6.42
CA PHE A 59 11.68 -5.55 -6.78
C PHE A 59 11.72 -5.22 -8.27
N ALA A 60 11.71 -6.25 -9.14
CA ALA A 60 11.76 -6.06 -10.59
C ALA A 60 10.56 -5.28 -11.15
N ILE A 61 9.40 -5.36 -10.49
CA ILE A 61 8.15 -4.72 -10.92
C ILE A 61 7.76 -3.53 -10.05
N ASP A 62 8.55 -3.20 -9.02
CA ASP A 62 8.27 -2.12 -8.08
C ASP A 62 8.04 -0.79 -8.81
N ARG A 63 8.88 -0.45 -9.79
CA ARG A 63 8.76 0.81 -10.53
C ARG A 63 7.46 0.95 -11.34
N PRO A 64 7.06 -0.02 -12.18
CA PRO A 64 5.74 -0.01 -12.80
C PRO A 64 4.59 0.09 -11.79
N LEU A 65 4.64 -0.69 -10.70
CA LEU A 65 3.60 -0.69 -9.68
C LEU A 65 3.51 0.65 -8.94
N ASP A 66 4.64 1.29 -8.67
CA ASP A 66 4.73 2.60 -8.01
C ASP A 66 4.07 3.70 -8.85
N MET A 67 4.28 3.68 -10.17
CA MET A 67 3.61 4.60 -11.08
C MET A 67 2.09 4.38 -11.09
N LEU A 68 1.64 3.13 -11.17
CA LEU A 68 0.20 2.80 -11.13
C LEU A 68 -0.45 3.25 -9.83
N ARG A 69 0.23 3.04 -8.70
CA ARG A 69 -0.22 3.50 -7.38
C ARG A 69 -0.37 5.01 -7.33
N THR A 70 0.58 5.75 -7.90
CA THR A 70 0.51 7.21 -7.98
C THR A 70 -0.71 7.67 -8.80
N VAL A 71 -0.98 7.02 -9.94
CA VAL A 71 -2.15 7.33 -10.78
C VAL A 71 -3.46 7.14 -10.01
N VAL A 72 -3.61 6.03 -9.29
CA VAL A 72 -4.82 5.75 -8.50
C VAL A 72 -5.01 6.78 -7.40
N ASN A 73 -3.93 7.14 -6.69
CA ASN A 73 -4.00 8.14 -5.62
C ASN A 73 -4.44 9.52 -6.15
N VAL A 74 -3.80 10.01 -7.22
CA VAL A 74 -4.15 11.31 -7.83
C VAL A 74 -5.58 11.31 -8.37
N THR A 75 -6.03 10.19 -8.94
CA THR A 75 -7.41 10.04 -9.43
C THR A 75 -8.41 10.08 -8.27
N GLY A 76 -8.10 9.41 -7.15
CA GLY A 76 -8.90 9.44 -5.93
C GLY A 76 -9.01 10.84 -5.35
N ASP A 77 -7.90 11.57 -5.21
CA ASP A 77 -7.89 12.95 -4.71
C ASP A 77 -8.72 13.89 -5.59
N SER A 78 -8.62 13.72 -6.91
CA SER A 78 -9.43 14.48 -7.87
C SER A 78 -10.92 14.18 -7.74
N MET A 79 -11.28 12.90 -7.59
CA MET A 79 -12.67 12.47 -7.39
C MET A 79 -13.25 13.03 -6.09
N VAL A 80 -12.52 12.92 -4.97
CA VAL A 80 -12.95 13.46 -3.67
C VAL A 80 -13.10 14.98 -3.74
N SER A 81 -12.17 15.67 -4.40
CA SER A 81 -12.25 17.12 -4.60
C SER A 81 -13.52 17.52 -5.35
N VAL A 82 -13.89 16.78 -6.41
CA VAL A 82 -15.14 16.99 -7.16
C VAL A 82 -16.37 16.72 -6.29
N VAL A 83 -16.39 15.63 -5.53
CA VAL A 83 -17.50 15.27 -4.64
C VAL A 83 -17.71 16.34 -3.56
N VAL A 84 -16.63 16.82 -2.94
CA VAL A 84 -16.67 17.87 -1.92
C VAL A 84 -17.11 19.21 -2.54
N ALA A 85 -16.57 19.58 -3.71
CA ALA A 85 -16.98 20.81 -4.39
C ALA A 85 -18.48 20.80 -4.74
N LYS A 86 -19.01 19.65 -5.18
CA LYS A 86 -20.44 19.47 -5.45
C LYS A 86 -21.29 19.52 -4.17
N SER A 87 -20.87 18.86 -3.08
CA SER A 87 -21.60 18.89 -1.81
C SER A 87 -21.65 20.29 -1.18
N MET A 88 -20.66 21.14 -1.47
CA MET A 88 -20.63 22.55 -1.08
C MET A 88 -21.32 23.51 -2.06
N GLY A 89 -21.92 23.01 -3.16
CA GLY A 89 -22.52 23.85 -4.20
C GLY A 89 -21.54 24.73 -4.97
N LYS A 90 -20.24 24.42 -4.91
CA LYS A 90 -19.16 25.16 -5.61
C LYS A 90 -18.85 24.60 -7.00
N LEU A 91 -19.44 23.45 -7.34
CA LEU A 91 -19.33 22.83 -8.66
C LEU A 91 -20.73 22.76 -9.28
N LYS A 92 -20.86 23.26 -10.51
CA LYS A 92 -22.12 23.25 -11.27
C LYS A 92 -22.44 21.85 -11.80
#